data_AF-A0AAI8YHJ4-F1
#
_entry.id   AF-A0AAI8YHJ4-F1
#
_cell.length_a   1.000
_cell.length_b   1.000
_cell.length_c   1.000
_cell.angle_alpha   90.00
_cell.angle_beta   90.00
_cell.angle_gamma   90.00
#
_symmetry.space_group_name_H-M   'P 1'
#
loop_
_entity.id
_entity.type
_entity.pdbx_description
1 polymer ?
#
loop_
_entity_poly.entity_id
_entity_poly.type
_entity_poly.pdbx_seq_one_letter_code
_entity_poly.pdbx_strand_id
1 'polypeptide(L)'
;MPDWTRLPPEIRLMVLEELVRAEQKDDHKVSGYAVVSREWQVFFERHTFKKLKLHQGHLAELKRILHNTYRLPITVEDLWFNIQLPRFGCESCQTEESAFEEWQNNVIFTKAIWKLFKILGSWSRRRPLTDGKRMTLSLSAR
;
A
#
# COMPACT_ATOMS: atom_id res chain seq x y z
N MET A 1 -8.53 -26.94 27.11
CA MET A 1 -7.45 -26.41 26.25
C MET A 1 -7.30 -24.91 26.51
N PRO A 2 -6.07 -24.36 26.45
CA PRO A 2 -5.88 -22.92 26.41
C PRO A 2 -6.46 -22.38 25.09
N ASP A 3 -7.29 -21.34 25.18
CA ASP A 3 -7.88 -20.64 24.04
C ASP A 3 -7.38 -19.20 24.11
N TRP A 4 -6.92 -18.67 22.96
CA TRP A 4 -6.46 -17.29 22.82
C TRP A 4 -7.47 -16.29 23.38
N THR A 5 -8.77 -16.53 23.19
CA THR A 5 -9.83 -15.61 23.63
C THR A 5 -9.99 -15.53 25.15
N ARG A 6 -9.41 -16.48 25.91
CA ARG A 6 -9.41 -16.48 27.38
C ARG A 6 -8.38 -15.54 27.98
N LEU A 7 -7.41 -15.07 27.20
CA LEU A 7 -6.46 -14.07 27.64
C LEU A 7 -7.14 -12.71 27.71
N PRO A 8 -6.88 -11.91 28.77
CA PRO A 8 -7.30 -10.52 28.82
C PRO A 8 -6.88 -9.77 27.55
N PRO A 9 -7.71 -8.85 27.03
CA PRO A 9 -7.39 -8.07 25.84
C PRO A 9 -6.01 -7.40 25.89
N GLU A 10 -5.58 -6.98 27.08
CA GLU A 10 -4.29 -6.33 27.33
C GLU A 10 -3.13 -7.29 27.05
N ILE A 11 -3.23 -8.53 27.54
CA ILE A 11 -2.21 -9.56 27.32
C ILE A 11 -2.16 -9.97 25.85
N ARG A 12 -3.33 -10.09 25.20
CA ARG A 12 -3.41 -10.34 23.76
C ARG A 12 -2.72 -9.23 22.97
N LEU A 13 -3.03 -7.97 23.30
CA LEU A 13 -2.41 -6.81 22.66
C LEU A 13 -0.89 -6.81 22.85
N MET A 14 -0.39 -7.07 24.06
CA MET A 14 1.04 -7.16 24.33
C MET A 14 1.71 -8.22 23.45
N VAL A 15 1.13 -9.41 23.33
CA VAL A 15 1.67 -10.47 22.47
C VAL A 15 1.70 -10.03 21.01
N LEU A 16 0.62 -9.43 20.50
CA LEU A 16 0.55 -8.95 19.12
C LEU A 16 1.60 -7.85 18.84
N GLU A 17 1.80 -6.93 19.78
CA GLU A 17 2.83 -5.89 19.69
C GLU A 17 4.26 -6.45 19.76
N GLU A 18 4.50 -7.47 20.58
CA GLU A 18 5.80 -8.16 20.62
C GLU A 18 6.09 -8.91 19.32
N LEU A 19 5.08 -9.50 18.67
CA LEU A 19 5.24 -10.12 17.35
C LEU A 19 5.63 -9.10 16.28
N VAL A 20 5.01 -7.91 16.30
CA VAL A 20 5.41 -6.81 15.41
C VAL A 20 6.84 -6.38 15.71
N ARG A 21 7.22 -6.27 16.99
CA ARG A 21 8.58 -5.91 17.41
C ARG A 21 9.63 -6.93 16.96
N ALA A 22 9.35 -8.22 17.14
CA ALA A 22 10.25 -9.30 16.76
C ALA A 22 10.50 -9.34 15.25
N GLU A 23 9.48 -9.05 14.44
CA GLU A 23 9.54 -9.13 12.98
C GLU A 23 9.64 -7.76 12.28
N GLN A 24 10.10 -6.70 12.99
CA GLN A 24 10.18 -5.33 12.46
C GLN A 24 10.94 -5.18 11.13
N LYS A 25 11.84 -6.11 10.81
CA LYS A 25 12.66 -6.08 9.59
C LYS A 25 12.03 -6.84 8.42
N ASP A 26 10.94 -7.57 8.65
CA ASP A 26 10.33 -8.47 7.68
C ASP A 26 8.81 -8.29 7.61
N ASP A 27 8.39 -7.28 6.82
CA ASP A 27 6.98 -6.98 6.56
C ASP A 27 6.21 -8.20 6.02
N HIS A 28 6.88 -9.13 5.33
CA HIS A 28 6.24 -10.33 4.80
C HIS A 28 5.80 -11.27 5.92
N LYS A 29 6.63 -11.48 6.94
CA LYS A 29 6.24 -12.30 8.09
C LYS A 29 5.11 -11.69 8.89
N VAL A 30 5.15 -10.37 9.10
CA VAL A 30 4.06 -9.64 9.79
C VAL A 30 2.75 -9.81 9.04
N SER A 31 2.77 -9.77 7.70
CA SER A 31 1.56 -9.98 6.88
C SER A 31 0.95 -11.38 7.01
N GLY A 32 1.78 -12.40 7.26
CA GLY A 32 1.33 -13.78 7.46
C GLY A 32 0.45 -13.95 8.70
N TYR A 33 0.65 -13.16 9.74
CA TYR A 33 -0.15 -13.23 10.97
C TYR A 33 -1.61 -12.76 10.78
N ALA A 34 -1.90 -12.01 9.71
CA ALA A 34 -3.25 -11.51 9.45
C ALA A 34 -4.28 -12.62 9.16
N VAL A 35 -3.85 -13.85 8.85
CA VAL A 35 -4.76 -14.96 8.51
C VAL A 35 -5.23 -15.79 9.71
N VAL A 36 -4.67 -15.56 10.91
CA VAL A 36 -4.91 -16.40 12.10
C VAL A 36 -6.35 -16.25 12.63
N SER A 37 -6.83 -15.02 12.77
CA SER A 37 -8.17 -14.72 13.27
C SER A 37 -8.59 -13.31 12.87
N ARG A 38 -9.88 -12.95 13.05
CA ARG A 38 -10.36 -11.59 12.78
C ARG A 38 -9.68 -10.52 13.63
N GLU A 39 -9.35 -10.84 14.89
CA GLU A 39 -8.63 -9.92 15.79
C GLU A 39 -7.23 -9.64 15.25
N TRP A 40 -6.51 -10.71 14.91
CA TRP A 40 -5.15 -10.63 14.36
C TRP A 40 -5.17 -9.88 13.03
N GLN A 41 -6.11 -10.21 12.14
CA GLN A 41 -6.30 -9.51 10.88
C GLN A 41 -6.44 -7.99 11.08
N VAL A 42 -7.32 -7.55 11.98
CA VAL A 42 -7.52 -6.11 12.25
C VAL A 42 -6.25 -5.45 12.77
N PHE A 43 -5.51 -6.12 13.65
CA PHE A 43 -4.29 -5.60 14.25
C PHE A 43 -3.13 -5.51 13.23
N PHE A 44 -2.85 -6.60 12.52
CA PHE A 44 -1.73 -6.68 11.58
C PHE A 44 -1.98 -5.89 10.30
N GLU A 45 -3.22 -5.87 9.76
CA GLU A 45 -3.54 -5.04 8.58
C GLU A 45 -3.30 -3.55 8.83
N ARG A 46 -3.50 -3.06 10.08
CA ARG A 46 -3.18 -1.67 10.43
C ARG A 46 -1.69 -1.37 10.34
N HIS A 47 -0.84 -2.35 10.63
CA HIS A 47 0.61 -2.20 10.56
C HIS A 47 1.12 -2.36 9.13
N THR A 48 0.68 -3.41 8.43
CA THR A 48 1.15 -3.73 7.08
C THR A 48 0.64 -2.75 6.03
N PHE A 49 -0.60 -2.24 6.16
CA PHE A 49 -1.15 -1.28 5.20
C PHE A 49 -0.84 0.17 5.54
N LYS A 50 -0.12 0.45 6.63
CA LYS A 50 0.31 1.81 6.98
C LYS A 50 1.13 2.44 5.84
N LYS A 51 2.02 1.64 5.24
CA LYS A 51 2.88 2.03 4.12
C LYS A 51 2.62 1.14 2.92
N LEU A 52 2.14 1.71 1.83
CA LEU A 52 1.78 0.97 0.63
C LEU A 52 2.73 1.32 -0.52
N LYS A 53 3.48 0.34 -1.01
CA LYS A 53 4.34 0.49 -2.19
C LYS A 53 3.65 -0.16 -3.39
N LEU A 54 3.39 0.64 -4.43
CA LEU A 54 2.64 0.24 -5.61
C LEU A 54 3.44 0.48 -6.88
N HIS A 55 3.23 -0.38 -7.87
CA HIS A 55 3.60 -0.11 -9.26
C HIS A 55 2.36 -0.13 -10.14
N GLN A 56 2.42 0.33 -11.39
CA GLN A 56 1.23 0.42 -12.26
C GLN A 56 0.48 -0.91 -12.44
N GLY A 57 1.19 -2.05 -12.47
CA GLY A 57 0.57 -3.39 -12.51
C GLY A 57 -0.22 -3.78 -11.24
N HIS A 58 0.04 -3.18 -10.08
CA HIS A 58 -0.68 -3.46 -8.83
C HIS A 58 -2.04 -2.76 -8.75
N LEU A 59 -2.32 -1.79 -9.63
CA LEU A 59 -3.53 -0.96 -9.51
C LEU A 59 -4.83 -1.76 -9.71
N ALA A 60 -4.83 -2.79 -10.55
CA ALA A 60 -5.99 -3.65 -10.74
C ALA A 60 -6.31 -4.45 -9.46
N GLU A 61 -5.28 -5.01 -8.84
CA GLU A 61 -5.40 -5.79 -7.62
C GLU A 61 -5.79 -4.91 -6.43
N LEU A 62 -5.19 -3.72 -6.31
CA LEU A 62 -5.60 -2.73 -5.33
C LEU A 62 -7.09 -2.41 -5.43
N LYS A 63 -7.60 -2.18 -6.65
CA LYS A 63 -9.03 -1.92 -6.87
C LYS A 63 -9.90 -3.10 -6.42
N ARG A 64 -9.46 -4.34 -6.65
CA ARG A 64 -10.15 -5.56 -6.22
C ARG A 64 -10.19 -5.68 -4.69
N ILE A 65 -9.06 -5.47 -4.03
CA ILE A 65 -8.97 -5.49 -2.56
C ILE A 65 -9.90 -4.43 -1.97
N LEU A 66 -9.88 -3.20 -2.49
CA LEU A 66 -10.75 -2.12 -2.04
C LEU A 66 -12.24 -2.42 -2.20
N HIS A 67 -12.62 -3.21 -3.20
CA HIS A 67 -14.01 -3.64 -3.33
C HIS A 67 -14.46 -4.47 -2.12
N ASN A 68 -13.55 -5.28 -1.56
CA ASN A 68 -13.84 -6.29 -0.56
C ASN A 68 -13.50 -5.86 0.88
N THR A 69 -12.77 -4.75 1.07
CA THR A 69 -12.45 -4.22 2.41
C THR A 69 -12.58 -2.71 2.49
N TYR A 70 -13.16 -2.23 3.61
CA TYR A 70 -13.23 -0.81 3.95
C TYR A 70 -12.02 -0.35 4.80
N ARG A 71 -11.16 -1.27 5.24
CA ARG A 71 -10.09 -0.99 6.20
C ARG A 71 -8.85 -0.39 5.56
N LEU A 72 -8.52 -0.84 4.35
CA LEU A 72 -7.32 -0.38 3.64
C LEU A 72 -7.34 1.15 3.43
N PRO A 73 -8.44 1.78 2.96
CA PRO A 73 -8.52 3.23 2.89
C PRO A 73 -8.19 3.90 4.21
N ILE A 74 -8.67 3.40 5.36
CA ILE A 74 -8.55 4.04 6.69
C ILE A 74 -7.15 3.88 7.31
N THR A 75 -6.40 2.85 6.90
CA THR A 75 -5.13 2.46 7.51
C THR A 75 -3.90 3.04 6.80
N VAL A 76 -4.00 3.30 5.49
CA VAL A 76 -2.88 3.85 4.70
C VAL A 76 -2.53 5.28 5.16
N GLU A 77 -1.27 5.49 5.49
CA GLU A 77 -0.70 6.78 5.86
C GLU A 77 0.33 7.24 4.83
N ASP A 78 1.17 6.34 4.33
CA ASP A 78 2.13 6.64 3.26
C ASP A 78 1.87 5.74 2.05
N LEU A 79 1.58 6.35 0.90
CA LEU A 79 1.47 5.65 -0.38
C LEU A 79 2.64 6.05 -1.26
N TRP A 80 3.46 5.07 -1.65
CA TRP A 80 4.50 5.24 -2.64
C TRP A 80 4.08 4.58 -3.94
N PHE A 81 3.96 5.38 -5.01
CA PHE A 81 3.64 4.88 -6.34
C PHE A 81 4.86 5.04 -7.26
N ASN A 82 5.39 3.89 -7.71
CA ASN A 82 6.51 3.80 -8.62
C ASN A 82 6.04 3.44 -10.04
N ILE A 83 6.18 4.38 -10.96
CA ILE A 83 5.81 4.22 -12.36
C ILE A 83 7.03 3.68 -13.11
N GLN A 84 6.93 2.47 -13.64
CA GLN A 84 7.97 1.91 -14.51
C GLN A 84 7.80 2.50 -15.91
N LEU A 85 8.82 3.22 -16.35
CA LEU A 85 8.97 3.69 -17.71
C LEU A 85 9.65 2.60 -18.57
N PRO A 86 9.53 2.68 -19.90
CA PRO A 86 10.26 1.82 -20.81
C PRO A 86 11.76 1.93 -20.55
N ARG A 87 12.46 0.79 -20.54
CA ARG A 87 13.93 0.80 -20.51
C ARG A 87 14.44 1.09 -21.91
N PHE A 88 15.14 2.20 -22.07
CA PHE A 88 15.91 2.48 -23.27
C PHE A 88 17.25 1.75 -23.19
N GLY A 89 17.76 1.28 -24.34
CA GLY A 89 19.08 0.64 -24.40
C GLY A 89 20.17 1.61 -23.97
N CYS A 90 21.30 1.08 -23.46
CA CYS A 90 22.40 1.91 -22.95
C CYS A 90 23.13 2.72 -24.03
N GLU A 91 22.80 2.49 -25.30
CA GLU A 91 23.33 3.24 -26.45
C GLU A 91 23.00 4.74 -26.36
N SER A 92 21.96 5.13 -25.61
CA SER A 92 21.51 6.53 -25.42
C SER A 92 21.54 7.00 -23.95
N CYS A 93 22.19 6.29 -23.03
CA CYS A 93 22.17 6.63 -21.59
C CYS A 93 22.85 7.97 -21.20
N GLN A 94 23.36 8.73 -22.16
CA GLN A 94 23.96 10.06 -21.97
C GLN A 94 23.44 11.10 -22.95
N THR A 95 22.42 10.77 -23.73
CA THR A 95 21.77 11.71 -24.65
C THR A 95 20.43 12.15 -24.07
N GLU A 96 19.99 13.36 -24.41
CA GLU A 96 18.64 13.79 -24.09
C GLU A 96 17.60 12.83 -24.69
N GLU A 97 16.46 12.70 -24.01
CA GLU A 97 15.34 11.94 -24.53
C GLU A 97 14.91 12.52 -25.88
N SER A 98 14.68 11.65 -26.86
CA SER A 98 14.06 12.08 -28.11
C SER A 98 12.61 12.50 -27.86
N ALA A 99 12.07 13.36 -28.74
CA ALA A 99 10.67 13.79 -28.65
C ALA A 99 9.66 12.63 -28.64
N PHE A 100 10.00 11.50 -29.27
CA PHE A 100 9.18 10.29 -29.22
C PHE A 100 9.22 9.60 -27.85
N GLU A 101 10.40 9.49 -27.25
CA GLU A 101 10.58 8.91 -25.92
C GLU A 101 9.91 9.77 -24.85
N GLU A 102 10.09 11.09 -24.92
CA GLU A 102 9.43 12.05 -24.04
C GLU A 102 7.90 11.90 -24.13
N TRP A 103 7.34 11.87 -25.35
CA TRP A 103 5.91 11.67 -25.56
C TRP A 103 5.43 10.33 -24.98
N GLN A 104 6.15 9.24 -25.23
CA GLN A 104 5.79 7.92 -24.73
C GLN A 104 5.84 7.86 -23.20
N ASN A 105 6.87 8.43 -22.58
CA ASN A 105 7.02 8.53 -21.13
C ASN A 105 5.86 9.34 -20.51
N ASN A 106 5.54 10.48 -21.10
CA ASN A 106 4.43 11.34 -20.66
C ASN A 106 3.08 10.62 -20.74
N VAL A 107 2.82 9.85 -21.80
CA VAL A 107 1.59 9.05 -21.93
C VAL A 107 1.50 7.99 -20.83
N ILE A 108 2.59 7.25 -20.57
CA ILE A 108 2.62 6.20 -19.55
C ILE A 108 2.42 6.81 -18.15
N PHE A 109 3.18 7.86 -17.84
CA PHE A 109 3.12 8.56 -16.56
C PHE A 109 1.72 9.10 -16.29
N THR A 110 1.16 9.84 -17.24
CA THR A 110 -0.17 10.44 -17.14
C THR A 110 -1.23 9.36 -16.93
N LYS A 111 -1.22 8.29 -17.74
CA LYS A 111 -2.19 7.20 -17.62
C LYS A 111 -2.09 6.49 -16.26
N ALA A 112 -0.90 6.32 -15.72
CA ALA A 112 -0.68 5.69 -14.42
C ALA A 112 -1.22 6.55 -13.27
N ILE A 113 -0.91 7.86 -13.26
CA ILE A 113 -1.40 8.84 -12.28
C ILE A 113 -2.93 8.91 -12.31
N TRP A 114 -3.54 9.04 -13.50
CA TRP A 114 -4.99 9.11 -13.64
C TRP A 114 -5.70 7.88 -13.09
N LYS A 115 -5.16 6.68 -13.34
CA LYS A 115 -5.70 5.44 -12.78
C LYS A 115 -5.60 5.42 -11.27
N LEU A 116 -4.45 5.83 -10.70
CA LEU A 116 -4.27 5.92 -9.26
C LEU A 116 -5.29 6.89 -8.64
N PHE A 117 -5.41 8.11 -9.17
CA PHE A 117 -6.35 9.11 -8.65
C PHE A 117 -7.80 8.68 -8.77
N LYS A 118 -8.19 7.95 -9.82
CA LYS A 118 -9.53 7.36 -9.91
C LYS A 118 -9.78 6.36 -8.78
N ILE A 119 -8.77 5.58 -8.39
CA ILE A 119 -8.85 4.64 -7.26
C ILE A 119 -8.93 5.42 -5.94
N LEU A 120 -8.02 6.37 -5.70
CA LEU A 120 -7.99 7.17 -4.48
C LEU A 120 -9.26 8.03 -4.31
N GLY A 121 -9.83 8.56 -5.39
CA GLY A 121 -11.11 9.28 -5.35
C GLY A 121 -12.28 8.42 -4.86
N SER A 122 -12.21 7.09 -5.03
CA SER A 122 -13.20 6.18 -4.45
C SER A 122 -13.00 5.96 -2.93
N TRP A 123 -11.82 6.25 -2.39
CA TRP A 123 -11.50 6.13 -0.96
C TRP A 123 -12.17 7.23 -0.15
N SER A 124 -12.19 8.46 -0.68
CA SER A 124 -12.76 9.62 0.02
C SER A 124 -14.26 9.46 0.30
N ARG A 125 -14.97 8.63 -0.46
CA ARG A 125 -16.38 8.29 -0.19
C ARG A 125 -16.55 7.29 0.97
N ARG A 126 -15.48 6.60 1.35
CA ARG A 126 -15.47 5.49 2.31
C ARG A 126 -14.71 5.80 3.59
N ARG A 127 -13.83 6.81 3.60
CA ARG A 127 -13.26 7.36 4.83
C ARG A 127 -14.26 8.34 5.46
N PRO A 128 -14.71 8.11 6.70
CA PRO A 128 -15.30 9.18 7.48
C PRO A 128 -14.30 10.36 7.52
N LEU A 129 -14.78 11.58 7.30
CA LEU A 129 -13.98 12.82 7.44
C LEU A 129 -13.52 13.08 8.89
N THR A 130 -13.79 12.15 9.80
CA THR A 130 -13.48 12.27 11.21
C THR A 130 -12.01 11.95 11.45
N ASP A 131 -11.34 12.97 11.98
CA ASP A 131 -10.01 12.95 12.55
C ASP A 131 -8.87 13.01 11.53
N GLY A 132 -8.63 14.21 10.96
CA GLY A 132 -7.31 14.79 10.64
C GLY A 132 -6.20 13.97 9.97
N LYS A 133 -6.46 12.72 9.56
CA LYS A 133 -5.45 11.72 9.27
C LYS A 133 -4.95 11.94 7.86
N ARG A 134 -3.84 12.68 7.77
CA ARG A 134 -3.16 12.99 6.52
C ARG A 134 -2.61 11.69 5.91
N MET A 135 -2.73 11.59 4.60
CA MET A 135 -2.08 10.55 3.81
C MET A 135 -1.06 11.23 2.91
N THR A 136 0.18 10.75 2.92
CA THR A 136 1.25 11.23 2.06
C THR A 136 1.29 10.40 0.79
N LEU A 137 1.35 11.05 -0.36
CA LEU A 137 1.56 10.40 -1.65
C LEU A 137 2.96 10.76 -2.16
N SER A 138 3.82 9.76 -2.32
CA SER A 138 5.13 9.89 -2.95
C SER A 138 5.09 9.26 -4.35
N LEU A 139 5.57 9.99 -5.34
CA LEU A 139 5.62 9.56 -6.73
C LEU A 139 7.08 9.37 -7.16
N SER A 140 7.37 8.27 -7.84
CA SER A 140 8.64 8.07 -8.54
C SER A 140 8.39 7.50 -9.92
N ALA A 141 9.21 7.88 -10.89
CA ALA A 141 9.24 7.29 -12.22
C ALA A 141 10.67 6.79 -12.48
N ARG A 142 10.80 5.56 -12.99
CA ARG A 142 12.08 4.90 -13.26
C ARG A 142 11.99 3.97 -14.45
#